data_AF-A0A8J3IFN9-F1
#
_entry.id   AF-A0A8J3IFN9-F1
#
_cell.length_a   1.000
_cell.length_b   1.000
_cell.length_c   1.000
_cell.angle_alpha   90.00
_cell.angle_beta   90.00
_cell.angle_gamma   90.00
#
_symmetry.space_group_name_H-M   'P 1'
#
loop_
_entity.id
_entity.type
_entity.pdbx_description
1 polymer ?
#
loop_
_entity_poly.entity_id
_entity_poly.type
_entity_poly.pdbx_seq_one_letter_code
_entity_poly.pdbx_strand_id
1 'polypeptide(L)'
;MQDRRKLFWYSVPVIAALLMLLGLLWYLGVPWAANSFGFALPGSGGLPARIYYNGQTYTNPATCAREGWCEHQQSAPLCHSLTEVQQRNLWPLVQVGTISTLFSSPYPLMLPRVSLSATPPPLVIVPLDSNCYVYYTLATGSNAGSNAHSNV
;
A
#
# COMPACT_ATOMS: atom_id res chain seq x y z
N MET A 1 -19.23 10.60 50.10
CA MET A 1 -19.54 10.74 48.64
C MET A 1 -18.61 11.72 47.90
N GLN A 2 -17.67 12.41 48.55
CA GLN A 2 -16.85 13.48 47.94
C GLN A 2 -15.58 12.97 47.21
N ASP A 3 -15.15 11.73 47.47
CA ASP A 3 -13.92 11.14 46.88
C ASP A 3 -14.08 10.70 45.42
N ARG A 4 -15.26 10.20 45.04
CA ARG A 4 -15.51 9.70 43.67
C ARG A 4 -15.48 10.80 42.61
N ARG A 5 -15.84 12.04 42.98
CA ARG A 5 -15.77 13.19 42.08
C ARG A 5 -14.32 13.58 41.78
N LYS A 6 -13.43 13.55 42.77
CA LYS A 6 -12.01 13.85 42.55
C LYS A 6 -11.36 12.80 41.65
N LEU A 7 -11.65 11.52 41.89
CA LEU A 7 -11.12 10.43 41.07
C LEU A 7 -11.53 10.54 39.59
N PHE A 8 -12.78 10.95 39.31
CA PHE A 8 -13.28 11.17 37.95
C PHE A 8 -12.58 12.34 37.25
N TRP A 9 -12.33 13.45 37.95
CA TRP A 9 -11.64 14.60 37.38
C TRP A 9 -10.17 14.34 37.04
N TYR A 10 -9.51 13.38 37.72
CA TYR A 10 -8.16 12.96 37.38
C TYR A 10 -8.11 11.86 36.32
N SER A 11 -9.09 10.94 36.28
CA SER A 11 -9.07 9.83 35.31
C SER A 11 -9.39 10.28 33.89
N VAL A 12 -10.30 11.23 33.70
CA VAL A 12 -10.68 11.74 32.38
C VAL A 12 -9.50 12.30 31.57
N PRO A 13 -8.66 13.22 32.08
CA PRO A 13 -7.54 13.74 31.31
C PRO A 13 -6.47 12.68 31.03
N VAL A 14 -6.26 11.73 31.95
CA VAL A 14 -5.32 10.62 31.75
C VAL A 14 -5.82 9.69 30.63
N ILE A 15 -7.10 9.33 30.63
CA ILE A 15 -7.71 8.52 29.56
C ILE A 15 -7.65 9.27 28.23
N ALA A 16 -7.98 10.57 28.21
CA ALA A 16 -7.92 11.37 27.00
C ALA A 16 -6.48 11.45 26.44
N ALA A 17 -5.48 11.66 27.29
CA ALA A 17 -4.08 11.66 26.90
C ALA A 17 -3.63 10.31 26.34
N LEU A 18 -4.04 9.20 26.98
CA LEU A 18 -3.78 7.84 26.50
C LEU A 18 -4.40 7.60 25.11
N LEU A 19 -5.66 7.99 24.91
CA LEU A 19 -6.34 7.84 23.63
C LEU A 19 -5.69 8.70 22.54
N MET A 20 -5.27 9.92 22.86
CA MET A 20 -4.52 10.76 21.91
C MET A 20 -3.17 10.15 21.55
N LEU A 21 -2.44 9.61 22.53
CA LEU A 21 -1.16 8.94 22.28
C LEU A 21 -1.34 7.69 21.40
N LEU A 22 -2.33 6.86 21.71
CA LEU A 22 -2.69 5.69 20.90
C LEU A 22 -3.08 6.08 19.48
N GLY A 23 -3.88 7.14 19.32
CA GLY A 23 -4.25 7.67 18.01
C GLY A 23 -3.06 8.16 17.20
N LEU A 24 -2.10 8.84 17.83
CA LEU A 24 -0.86 9.29 17.19
C LEU A 24 0.02 8.11 16.74
N LEU A 25 0.23 7.14 17.63
CA LEU A 25 0.98 5.93 17.33
C LEU A 25 0.36 5.14 16.18
N TRP A 26 -0.98 5.03 16.18
CA TRP A 26 -1.71 4.40 15.09
C TRP A 26 -1.53 5.16 13.78
N TYR A 27 -1.72 6.48 13.79
CA TYR A 27 -1.58 7.32 12.59
C TYR A 27 -0.18 7.21 11.95
N LEU A 28 0.87 7.18 12.77
CA LEU A 28 2.25 7.04 12.29
C LEU A 28 2.61 5.61 11.88
N GLY A 29 2.04 4.59 12.53
CA GLY A 29 2.36 3.19 12.26
C GLY A 29 1.59 2.57 11.09
N VAL A 30 0.42 3.12 10.73
CA VAL A 30 -0.44 2.56 9.68
C VAL A 30 0.21 2.55 8.30
N PRO A 31 0.86 3.63 7.81
CA PRO A 31 1.57 3.62 6.53
C PRO A 31 2.68 2.56 6.44
N TRP A 32 3.48 2.44 7.51
CA TRP A 32 4.49 1.39 7.61
C TRP A 32 3.87 -0.01 7.53
N ALA A 33 2.84 -0.27 8.34
CA ALA A 33 2.14 -1.55 8.36
C ALA A 33 1.50 -1.87 6.99
N ALA A 34 0.90 -0.88 6.32
CA ALA A 34 0.32 -1.03 5.00
C ALA A 34 1.35 -1.54 3.97
N ASN A 35 2.55 -0.98 3.98
CA ASN A 35 3.64 -1.41 3.11
C ASN A 35 4.20 -2.79 3.47
N SER A 36 4.34 -3.09 4.77
CA SER A 36 4.86 -4.37 5.25
C SER A 36 3.92 -5.54 4.98
N PHE A 37 2.62 -5.32 5.14
CA PHE A 37 1.60 -6.36 5.01
C PHE A 37 0.89 -6.37 3.66
N GLY A 38 1.06 -5.32 2.84
CA GLY A 38 0.49 -5.24 1.49
C GLY A 38 -1.00 -4.93 1.45
N PHE A 39 -1.51 -4.14 2.39
CA PHE A 39 -2.88 -3.59 2.33
C PHE A 39 -2.87 -2.13 1.91
N ALA A 40 -3.97 -1.68 1.31
CA ALA A 40 -4.12 -0.31 0.85
C ALA A 40 -4.75 0.60 1.91
N LEU A 41 -4.38 1.87 1.87
CA LEU A 41 -5.01 2.95 2.64
C LEU A 41 -6.03 3.69 1.78
N PRO A 42 -7.05 4.32 2.40
CA PRO A 42 -8.07 5.07 1.68
C PRO A 42 -7.49 6.36 1.09
N GLY A 43 -7.87 6.69 -0.15
CA GLY A 43 -7.51 7.91 -0.89
C GLY A 43 -6.26 7.77 -1.77
N SER A 44 -5.82 8.88 -2.39
CA SER A 44 -4.68 8.89 -3.32
C SER A 44 -3.37 8.49 -2.63
N GLY A 45 -2.51 7.76 -3.35
CA GLY A 45 -1.23 7.26 -2.85
C GLY A 45 -1.32 6.19 -1.77
N GLY A 46 -2.52 5.65 -1.50
CA GLY A 46 -2.74 4.65 -0.46
C GLY A 46 -2.31 3.23 -0.84
N LEU A 47 -1.92 2.96 -2.08
CA LEU A 47 -1.45 1.63 -2.48
C LEU A 47 -0.08 1.31 -1.88
N PRO A 48 0.15 0.08 -1.41
CA PRO A 48 1.40 -0.34 -0.79
C PRO A 48 2.50 -0.57 -1.83
N ALA A 49 3.76 -0.45 -1.44
CA ALA A 49 4.90 -0.72 -2.33
C ALA A 49 5.01 -2.19 -2.76
N ARG A 50 4.42 -3.09 -1.98
CA ARG A 50 4.50 -4.54 -2.16
C ARG A 50 3.11 -5.13 -2.06
N ILE A 51 2.79 -6.04 -2.98
CA ILE A 51 1.57 -6.84 -2.95
C ILE A 51 1.91 -8.32 -3.13
N TYR A 52 1.06 -9.16 -2.56
CA TYR A 52 1.21 -10.60 -2.62
C TYR A 52 0.10 -11.19 -3.49
N TYR A 53 0.49 -11.94 -4.52
CA TYR A 53 -0.46 -12.63 -5.39
C TYR A 53 0.10 -13.99 -5.78
N ASN A 54 -0.69 -15.04 -5.57
CA ASN A 54 -0.36 -16.43 -5.91
C ASN A 54 1.02 -16.88 -5.37
N GLY A 55 1.32 -16.55 -4.11
CA GLY A 55 2.59 -16.89 -3.46
C GLY A 55 3.80 -16.07 -3.93
N GLN A 56 3.61 -15.09 -4.80
CA GLN A 56 4.66 -14.22 -5.32
C GLN A 56 4.52 -12.81 -4.78
N THR A 57 5.66 -12.13 -4.68
CA THR A 57 5.72 -10.71 -4.31
C THR A 57 5.85 -9.87 -5.56
N TYR A 58 5.01 -8.84 -5.69
CA TYR A 58 5.13 -7.84 -6.73
C TYR A 58 5.41 -6.49 -6.09
N THR A 59 6.24 -5.69 -6.74
CA THR A 59 6.70 -4.41 -6.22
C THR A 59 6.37 -3.28 -7.20
N ASN A 60 6.09 -2.11 -6.64
CA ASN A 60 6.08 -0.85 -7.37
C ASN A 60 6.74 0.23 -6.49
N PRO A 61 7.95 0.72 -6.87
CA PRO A 61 8.66 1.72 -6.08
C PRO A 61 8.00 3.12 -6.10
N ALA A 62 7.08 3.38 -7.02
CA ALA A 62 6.32 4.64 -7.07
C ALA A 62 5.17 4.68 -6.05
N THR A 63 4.75 3.53 -5.52
CA THR A 63 3.70 3.43 -4.49
C THR A 63 4.30 3.08 -3.13
N CYS A 64 3.81 3.68 -2.04
CA CYS A 64 4.26 3.32 -0.69
C CYS A 64 3.27 3.72 0.42
N ALA A 65 1.98 3.62 0.19
CA ALA A 65 0.94 3.88 1.19
C ALA A 65 1.15 5.22 1.97
N ARG A 66 1.60 6.27 1.26
CA ARG A 66 1.92 7.62 1.79
C ARG A 66 3.12 7.73 2.72
N GLU A 67 4.00 6.76 2.71
CA GLU A 67 5.24 6.85 3.48
C GLU A 67 6.21 7.87 2.86
N GLY A 68 6.90 8.66 3.68
CA GLY A 68 7.70 9.80 3.21
C GLY A 68 8.90 9.42 2.34
N TRP A 69 9.36 8.16 2.40
CA TRP A 69 10.49 7.70 1.58
C TRP A 69 10.14 7.55 0.08
N CYS A 70 8.86 7.56 -0.32
CA CYS A 70 8.47 7.54 -1.74
C CYS A 70 8.91 8.77 -2.53
N GLU A 71 8.87 9.94 -1.91
CA GLU A 71 9.03 11.22 -2.61
C GLU A 71 10.39 11.30 -3.33
N HIS A 72 11.38 10.55 -2.84
CA HIS A 72 12.73 10.52 -3.36
C HIS A 72 12.96 9.45 -4.45
N GLN A 73 11.99 8.54 -4.68
CA GLN A 73 12.12 7.38 -5.58
C GLN A 73 11.24 7.45 -6.84
N GLN A 74 10.55 8.57 -7.08
CA GLN A 74 9.64 8.74 -8.23
C GLN A 74 10.39 9.00 -9.53
N SER A 75 11.12 8.00 -10.04
CA SER A 75 11.69 8.03 -11.40
C SER A 75 10.69 7.54 -12.47
N ALA A 76 9.55 6.98 -12.07
CA ALA A 76 8.52 6.43 -12.96
C ALA A 76 7.15 7.04 -12.67
N PRO A 77 6.27 7.17 -13.69
CA PRO A 77 4.91 7.65 -13.48
C PRO A 77 4.13 6.70 -12.58
N LEU A 78 3.42 7.26 -11.60
CA LEU A 78 2.58 6.49 -10.66
C LEU A 78 1.43 5.76 -11.37
N CYS A 79 0.86 6.40 -12.40
CA CYS A 79 -0.32 5.96 -13.13
C CYS A 79 -0.02 5.86 -14.62
N HIS A 80 -0.54 4.81 -15.26
CA HIS A 80 -0.62 4.67 -16.71
C HIS A 80 -2.06 4.87 -17.19
N SER A 81 -2.23 5.50 -18.35
CA SER A 81 -3.56 5.70 -18.95
C SER A 81 -4.10 4.43 -19.58
N LEU A 82 -5.43 4.36 -19.79
CA LEU A 82 -6.06 3.24 -20.51
C LEU A 82 -5.45 3.07 -21.92
N THR A 83 -5.18 4.18 -22.59
CA THR A 83 -4.56 4.18 -23.93
C THR A 83 -3.17 3.55 -23.90
N GLU A 84 -2.37 3.82 -22.88
CA GLU A 84 -1.04 3.25 -22.74
C GLU A 84 -1.10 1.74 -22.45
N VAL A 85 -2.03 1.32 -21.57
CA VAL A 85 -2.29 -0.10 -21.28
C VAL A 85 -2.65 -0.86 -22.56
N GLN A 86 -3.52 -0.27 -23.39
CA GLN A 86 -3.95 -0.85 -24.67
C GLN A 86 -2.81 -0.90 -25.69
N GLN A 87 -2.04 0.19 -25.84
CA GLN A 87 -0.89 0.24 -26.76
C GLN A 87 0.19 -0.79 -26.41
N ARG A 88 0.35 -1.12 -25.13
CA ARG A 88 1.27 -2.16 -24.65
C ARG A 88 0.72 -3.59 -24.78
N ASN A 89 -0.44 -3.78 -25.43
CA ASN A 89 -1.13 -5.07 -25.57
C ASN A 89 -1.43 -5.76 -24.23
N LEU A 90 -1.66 -4.98 -23.17
CA LEU A 90 -2.00 -5.50 -21.85
C LEU A 90 -3.52 -5.67 -21.66
N TRP A 91 -4.33 -5.13 -22.59
CA TRP A 91 -5.78 -5.27 -22.60
C TRP A 91 -6.22 -6.50 -23.43
N PRO A 92 -7.31 -7.21 -23.08
CA PRO A 92 -8.20 -6.99 -21.94
C PRO A 92 -7.59 -7.45 -20.61
N LEU A 93 -7.98 -6.74 -19.55
CA LEU A 93 -7.65 -7.09 -18.18
C LEU A 93 -8.68 -8.07 -17.60
N VAL A 94 -8.21 -9.03 -16.82
CA VAL A 94 -9.04 -10.00 -16.09
C VAL A 94 -8.76 -9.83 -14.61
N GLN A 95 -9.83 -9.66 -13.82
CA GLN A 95 -9.69 -9.61 -12.36
C GLN A 95 -9.37 -11.01 -11.83
N VAL A 96 -8.31 -11.10 -11.02
CA VAL A 96 -7.83 -12.35 -10.43
C VAL A 96 -7.74 -12.30 -8.91
N GLY A 97 -7.99 -11.13 -8.32
CA GLY A 97 -8.02 -10.96 -6.87
C GLY A 97 -8.39 -9.55 -6.46
N THR A 98 -8.02 -9.22 -5.23
CA THR A 98 -8.24 -7.91 -4.64
C THR A 98 -7.14 -7.57 -3.65
N ILE A 99 -6.84 -6.28 -3.50
CA ILE A 99 -6.03 -5.73 -2.42
C ILE A 99 -7.00 -5.18 -1.38
N SER A 100 -6.92 -5.69 -0.16
CA SER A 100 -7.73 -5.19 0.95
C SER A 100 -7.40 -3.73 1.25
N THR A 101 -8.42 -2.91 1.44
CA THR A 101 -8.26 -1.49 1.80
C THR A 101 -8.82 -1.24 3.19
N LEU A 102 -8.08 -0.52 4.03
CA LEU A 102 -8.54 -0.15 5.37
C LEU A 102 -9.73 0.82 5.27
N PHE A 103 -10.87 0.47 5.87
CA PHE A 103 -12.10 1.29 5.93
C PHE A 103 -12.67 1.74 4.56
N SER A 104 -12.36 1.05 3.47
CA SER A 104 -12.84 1.37 2.13
C SER A 104 -13.04 0.12 1.28
N SER A 105 -13.62 0.26 0.10
CA SER A 105 -13.71 -0.83 -0.87
C SER A 105 -12.31 -1.35 -1.25
N PRO A 106 -12.15 -2.67 -1.41
CA PRO A 106 -10.89 -3.24 -1.87
C PRO A 106 -10.60 -2.84 -3.32
N TYR A 107 -9.32 -2.71 -3.66
CA TYR A 107 -8.91 -2.48 -5.05
C TYR A 107 -8.90 -3.80 -5.81
N PRO A 108 -9.40 -3.86 -7.05
CA PRO A 108 -9.31 -5.07 -7.86
C PRO A 108 -7.86 -5.30 -8.30
N LEU A 109 -7.43 -6.55 -8.26
CA LEU A 109 -6.13 -6.99 -8.75
C LEU A 109 -6.34 -7.67 -10.10
N MET A 110 -5.74 -7.10 -11.15
CA MET A 110 -5.97 -7.52 -12.53
C MET A 110 -4.69 -8.04 -13.19
N LEU A 111 -4.88 -8.95 -14.14
CA LEU A 111 -3.83 -9.44 -15.04
C LEU A 111 -4.20 -9.15 -16.50
N PRO A 112 -3.22 -8.85 -17.35
CA PRO A 112 -3.40 -8.94 -18.80
C PRO A 112 -3.84 -10.36 -19.18
N ARG A 113 -4.84 -10.48 -20.07
CA ARG A 113 -5.29 -11.79 -20.56
C ARG A 113 -4.15 -12.60 -21.18
N VAL A 114 -3.21 -11.92 -21.85
CA VAL A 114 -2.00 -12.51 -22.44
C VAL A 114 -1.03 -13.08 -21.39
N SER A 115 -1.11 -12.63 -20.13
CA SER A 115 -0.25 -13.06 -19.03
C SER A 115 -0.87 -14.19 -18.19
N LEU A 116 -2.12 -14.57 -18.44
CA LEU A 116 -2.80 -15.63 -17.66
C LEU A 116 -2.15 -17.01 -17.79
N SER A 117 -1.43 -17.26 -18.88
CA SER A 117 -0.68 -18.51 -19.09
C SER A 117 0.73 -18.49 -18.50
N ALA A 118 1.24 -17.33 -18.06
CA ALA A 118 2.55 -17.21 -17.45
C ALA A 118 2.50 -17.55 -15.96
N THR A 119 3.41 -18.42 -15.49
CA THR A 119 3.50 -18.82 -14.08
C THR A 119 4.94 -18.66 -13.58
N PRO A 120 5.25 -17.63 -12.76
CA PRO A 120 4.36 -16.56 -12.34
C PRO A 120 4.13 -15.49 -13.44
N PRO A 121 3.00 -14.77 -13.42
CA PRO A 121 2.80 -13.66 -14.34
C PRO A 121 3.82 -12.55 -14.05
N PRO A 122 4.37 -11.87 -15.06
CA PRO A 122 5.43 -10.88 -14.85
C PRO A 122 4.92 -9.56 -14.28
N LEU A 123 3.63 -9.27 -14.45
CA LEU A 123 3.02 -7.98 -14.18
C LEU A 123 1.62 -8.19 -13.60
N VAL A 124 1.32 -7.43 -12.55
CA VAL A 124 -0.02 -7.24 -11.98
C VAL A 124 -0.42 -5.78 -12.15
N ILE A 125 -1.70 -5.53 -12.41
CA ILE A 125 -2.23 -4.20 -12.68
C ILE A 125 -3.36 -3.91 -11.68
N VAL A 126 -3.33 -2.72 -11.08
CA VAL A 126 -4.36 -2.23 -10.16
C VAL A 126 -4.98 -0.97 -10.74
N PRO A 127 -6.25 -1.00 -11.19
CA PRO A 127 -6.94 0.21 -11.60
C PRO A 127 -7.36 1.01 -10.37
N LEU A 128 -6.99 2.29 -10.33
CA LEU A 128 -7.41 3.24 -9.30
C LEU A 128 -8.66 4.01 -9.72
N ASP A 129 -8.78 4.32 -11.01
CA ASP A 129 -9.93 4.99 -11.62
C ASP A 129 -10.06 4.54 -13.10
N SER A 130 -10.90 5.23 -13.89
CA SER A 130 -11.13 4.91 -15.31
C SER A 130 -9.91 5.13 -16.22
N ASN A 131 -8.89 5.86 -15.78
CA ASN A 131 -7.72 6.22 -16.59
C ASN A 131 -6.39 6.23 -15.81
N CYS A 132 -6.33 5.61 -14.63
CA CYS A 132 -5.11 5.39 -13.86
C CYS A 132 -4.99 3.90 -13.53
N TYR A 133 -3.98 3.28 -14.12
CA TYR A 133 -3.59 1.89 -13.92
C TYR A 133 -2.20 1.85 -13.33
N VAL A 134 -2.05 1.19 -12.19
CA VAL A 134 -0.78 1.08 -11.46
C VAL A 134 -0.18 -0.29 -11.71
N TYR A 135 1.08 -0.31 -12.09
CA TYR A 135 1.81 -1.51 -12.47
C TYR A 135 2.64 -2.05 -11.31
N TYR A 136 2.51 -3.34 -11.03
CA TYR A 136 3.32 -4.06 -10.07
C TYR A 136 4.09 -5.14 -10.79
N THR A 137 5.41 -5.02 -10.81
CA THR A 137 6.29 -6.00 -11.45
C THR A 137 6.66 -7.10 -10.47
N LEU A 138 6.80 -8.33 -10.96
CA LEU A 138 7.29 -9.43 -10.14
C LEU A 138 8.62 -9.04 -9.50
N ALA A 139 8.72 -9.16 -8.19
CA ALA A 139 9.98 -8.92 -7.48
C ALA A 139 10.97 -9.98 -7.92
N THR A 140 11.88 -9.61 -8.81
CA THR A 140 13.09 -10.41 -9.06
C THR A 140 13.84 -10.45 -7.74
N GLY A 141 14.10 -11.62 -7.17
CA GLY A 141 14.78 -11.77 -5.89
C GLY A 141 16.16 -11.10 -5.91
N SER A 142 16.20 -9.81 -5.58
CA SER A 142 17.42 -9.07 -5.30
C SER A 142 17.29 -8.56 -3.88
N ASN A 143 17.98 -9.26 -2.98
CA ASN A 143 18.52 -8.67 -1.77
C ASN A 143 19.37 -7.45 -2.18
N ALA A 144 18.75 -6.28 -2.31
CA ALA A 144 19.42 -5.01 -2.59
C ALA A 144 18.72 -3.95 -1.75
N GLY A 145 19.19 -3.78 -0.51
CA GLY A 145 18.61 -2.82 0.43
C GLY A 145 18.98 -3.00 1.90
N SER A 146 19.86 -3.94 2.26
CA SER A 146 20.57 -3.90 3.55
C SER A 146 21.75 -2.94 3.43
N ASN A 147 21.49 -1.64 3.32
CA ASN A 147 22.56 -0.65 3.46
C ASN A 147 22.92 -0.54 4.94
N ALA A 148 23.98 -1.27 5.29
CA ALA A 148 25.15 -0.76 5.99
C ALA A 148 24.88 0.49 6.86
N HIS A 149 24.53 0.26 8.12
CA HIS A 149 24.90 1.18 9.19
C HIS A 149 26.40 0.99 9.44
N SER A 150 27.23 1.66 8.64
CA SER A 150 28.66 1.79 8.92
C SER A 150 28.83 3.04 9.76
N ASN A 151 29.09 2.84 11.06
CA ASN A 151 29.56 3.87 11.96
C ASN A 151 30.77 4.59 11.36
N VAL A 152 30.68 5.91 11.28
CA VAL A 152 31.81 6.84 11.46
C VAL A 152 31.33 7.91 12.43
#